data_AF-A0A182M6Z8-F1
#
_entry.id   AF-A0A182M6Z8-F1
#
_cell.length_a   1.000
_cell.length_b   1.000
_cell.length_c   1.000
_cell.angle_alpha   90.00
_cell.angle_beta   90.00
_cell.angle_gamma   90.00
#
_symmetry.space_group_name_H-M   'P 1'
#
loop_
_entity.id
_entity.type
_entity.pdbx_description
1 polymer ?
#
loop_
_entity_poly.entity_id
_entity_poly.type
_entity_poly.pdbx_seq_one_letter_code
_entity_poly.pdbx_strand_id
1 'polypeptide(L)'
;MASGNGEVIATYQEPVPGWIDNFYGPTGVIAGAGTGVLRTLRADPTKVANMVPVDLCVNGIISSAWDIAERFRTEILPDPEIPIYNFCTEPNNCITWGDFTHTTIKFGSMYPTMKAIWYLCYASNPNIVLHYLSIIFLHYAPAVVCDIIAVLIGRKPRYACRHVYLFFFFVPFSPFC
;
A
#
# COMPACT_ATOMS: atom_id res chain seq x y z
N MET A 1 -20.04 -1.80 10.74
CA MET A 1 -18.81 -0.99 10.74
C MET A 1 -17.64 -1.95 10.64
N ALA A 2 -17.01 -2.05 9.47
CA ALA A 2 -15.83 -2.87 9.31
C ALA A 2 -14.66 -2.15 10.00
N SER A 3 -14.20 -2.69 11.12
CA SER A 3 -13.00 -2.27 11.85
C SER A 3 -11.76 -2.65 11.04
N GLY A 4 -11.53 -1.99 9.90
CA GLY A 4 -10.27 -2.02 9.16
C GLY A 4 -9.56 -0.70 9.38
N ASN A 5 -8.31 -0.74 9.87
CA ASN A 5 -7.48 0.45 9.98
C ASN A 5 -7.36 1.13 8.60
N GLY A 6 -7.62 2.43 8.52
CA GLY A 6 -7.45 3.19 7.29
C GLY A 6 -5.97 3.45 7.01
N GLU A 7 -5.53 3.24 5.77
CA GLU A 7 -4.17 3.53 5.33
C GLU A 7 -4.10 4.88 4.61
N VAL A 8 -3.05 5.64 4.88
CA VAL A 8 -2.82 6.93 4.23
C VAL A 8 -1.96 6.72 2.99
N ILE A 9 -2.40 7.27 1.85
CA ILE A 9 -1.71 7.17 0.56
C ILE A 9 -1.20 8.54 0.10
N ALA A 10 -0.48 8.53 -1.03
CA ALA A 10 0.04 9.72 -1.68
C ALA A 10 -1.05 10.79 -1.89
N THR A 11 -0.61 12.04 -1.96
CA THR A 11 -1.48 13.20 -2.16
C THR A 11 -2.33 13.06 -3.43
N TYR A 12 -3.58 13.49 -3.33
CA TYR A 12 -4.46 13.56 -4.49
C TYR A 12 -4.10 14.77 -5.37
N GLN A 13 -3.94 15.95 -4.77
CA GLN A 13 -3.76 17.21 -5.48
C GLN A 13 -2.67 18.11 -4.91
N GLU A 14 -2.63 18.33 -3.59
CA GLU A 14 -1.76 19.33 -2.96
C GLU A 14 -0.69 18.68 -2.06
N PRO A 15 0.52 19.26 -1.92
CA PRO A 15 1.07 20.39 -2.69
C PRO A 15 1.51 20.00 -4.11
N VAL A 16 1.74 18.71 -4.35
CA VAL A 16 2.06 18.12 -5.66
C VAL A 16 1.31 16.79 -5.75
N PRO A 17 0.56 16.50 -6.83
CA PRO A 17 -0.15 15.24 -6.98
C PRO A 17 0.79 14.01 -6.94
N GLY A 18 0.40 12.97 -6.21
CA GLY A 18 1.18 11.73 -6.08
C GLY A 18 2.43 11.84 -5.22
N TRP A 19 2.59 12.93 -4.47
CA TRP A 19 3.69 13.08 -3.53
C TRP A 19 3.52 12.16 -2.32
N ILE A 20 4.61 11.53 -1.91
CA ILE A 20 4.69 10.72 -0.70
C ILE A 20 6.11 10.74 -0.14
N ASP A 21 6.24 10.69 1.19
CA ASP A 21 7.52 10.69 1.89
C ASP A 21 8.01 9.29 2.29
N ASN A 22 7.15 8.28 2.22
CA ASN A 22 7.42 6.92 2.66
C ASN A 22 6.86 5.85 1.72
N PHE A 23 7.30 4.60 1.92
CA PHE A 23 6.85 3.42 1.19
C PHE A 23 6.04 2.47 2.09
N TYR A 24 5.26 3.01 3.02
CA TYR A 24 4.42 2.18 3.88
C TYR A 24 3.11 1.78 3.18
N GLY A 25 2.57 0.62 3.57
CA GLY A 25 1.29 0.09 3.10
C GLY A 25 1.19 0.02 1.57
N PRO A 26 0.18 0.65 0.93
CA PRO A 26 -0.13 0.46 -0.49
C PRO A 26 0.97 1.00 -1.40
N THR A 27 1.66 2.07 -1.01
CA THR A 27 2.76 2.65 -1.77
C THR A 27 3.93 1.68 -1.85
N GLY A 28 4.25 1.00 -0.75
CA GLY A 28 5.27 -0.05 -0.72
C GLY A 28 4.91 -1.19 -1.67
N VAL A 29 3.65 -1.62 -1.68
CA VAL A 29 3.13 -2.65 -2.58
C VAL A 29 3.30 -2.22 -4.04
N ILE A 30 2.91 -1.00 -4.40
CA ILE A 30 3.05 -0.46 -5.76
C ILE A 30 4.53 -0.40 -6.17
N ALA A 31 5.41 0.10 -5.30
CA ALA A 31 6.85 0.18 -5.58
C ALA A 31 7.48 -1.21 -5.75
N GLY A 32 7.12 -2.17 -4.89
CA GLY A 32 7.56 -3.55 -4.97
C GLY A 32 7.07 -4.23 -6.26
N ALA A 33 5.79 -4.05 -6.59
CA ALA A 33 5.20 -4.61 -7.80
C ALA A 33 5.81 -3.97 -9.07
N GLY A 34 5.93 -2.64 -9.08
CA GLY A 34 6.49 -1.85 -10.18
C GLY A 34 7.93 -2.23 -10.50
N THR A 35 8.74 -2.47 -9.47
CA THR A 35 10.13 -2.96 -9.67
C THR A 35 10.20 -4.44 -10.05
N GLY A 36 9.10 -5.19 -9.96
CA GLY A 36 9.06 -6.62 -10.20
C GLY A 36 9.58 -7.46 -9.03
N VAL A 37 9.86 -6.82 -7.90
CA VAL A 37 10.34 -7.45 -6.66
C VAL A 37 9.21 -8.17 -5.93
N LEU A 38 8.01 -7.57 -5.90
CA LEU A 38 6.82 -8.15 -5.30
C LEU A 38 5.95 -8.77 -6.40
N ARG A 39 5.57 -10.04 -6.21
CA ARG A 39 4.83 -10.85 -7.20
C ARG A 39 3.51 -11.41 -6.66
N THR A 40 3.36 -11.42 -5.35
CA THR A 40 2.14 -11.88 -4.69
C THR A 40 1.86 -11.02 -3.47
N LEU A 41 0.60 -10.64 -3.28
CA LEU A 41 0.11 -9.95 -2.10
C LEU A 41 -0.91 -10.86 -1.41
N ARG A 42 -0.85 -10.98 -0.08
CA ARG A 42 -1.89 -11.66 0.66
C ARG A 42 -3.03 -10.67 0.94
N ALA A 43 -3.99 -10.62 0.03
CA ALA A 43 -5.18 -9.81 0.17
C ALA A 43 -6.35 -10.51 -0.53
N ASP A 44 -7.55 -10.37 0.05
CA ASP A 44 -8.78 -10.79 -0.60
C ASP A 44 -9.19 -9.70 -1.61
N PRO A 45 -9.19 -9.99 -2.93
CA PRO A 45 -9.49 -9.00 -3.96
C PRO A 45 -10.92 -8.44 -3.85
N THR A 46 -11.82 -9.11 -3.12
CA THR A 46 -13.21 -8.66 -2.92
C THR A 46 -13.38 -7.71 -1.74
N LYS A 47 -12.36 -7.57 -0.88
CA LYS A 47 -12.41 -6.70 0.30
C LYS A 47 -12.11 -5.27 -0.08
N VAL A 48 -12.80 -4.35 0.61
CA VAL A 48 -12.54 -2.91 0.52
C VAL A 48 -11.15 -2.62 1.05
N ALA A 49 -10.38 -1.86 0.26
CA ALA A 49 -9.11 -1.30 0.65
C ALA A 49 -9.36 0.12 1.17
N ASN A 50 -9.35 0.29 2.49
CA ASN A 50 -9.57 1.59 3.15
C ASN A 50 -8.34 2.47 2.98
N MET A 51 -8.32 3.28 1.93
CA MET A 51 -7.21 4.18 1.62
C MET A 51 -7.70 5.62 1.49
N VAL A 52 -6.95 6.55 2.07
CA VAL A 52 -7.27 7.97 2.06
C VAL A 52 -6.05 8.81 1.66
N PRO A 53 -6.17 9.76 0.72
CA PRO A 53 -5.07 10.67 0.38
C PRO A 53 -4.66 11.55 1.56
N VAL A 54 -3.36 11.69 1.78
CA VAL A 54 -2.81 12.43 2.93
C VAL A 54 -3.25 13.91 2.95
N ASP A 55 -3.36 14.55 1.80
CA ASP A 55 -3.79 15.95 1.67
C ASP A 55 -5.23 16.15 2.11
N LEU A 56 -6.12 15.21 1.76
CA LEU A 56 -7.50 15.25 2.23
C LEU A 56 -7.60 14.99 3.75
N CYS A 57 -6.76 14.11 4.31
CA CYS A 57 -6.68 13.93 5.75
C CYS A 57 -6.28 15.23 6.47
N VAL A 58 -5.27 15.92 5.95
CA VAL A 58 -4.81 17.21 6.50
C VAL A 58 -5.92 18.27 6.40
N ASN A 59 -6.61 18.35 5.26
CA ASN A 59 -7.76 19.26 5.09
C ASN A 59 -8.88 18.95 6.09
N GLY A 60 -9.15 17.66 6.36
CA GLY A 60 -10.10 17.23 7.40
C GLY A 60 -9.69 17.69 8.80
N ILE A 61 -8.40 17.57 9.16
CA ILE A 61 -7.88 18.02 10.46
C ILE A 61 -8.03 19.54 10.62
N ILE A 62 -7.64 20.32 9.60
CA ILE A 62 -7.73 21.78 9.63
C ILE A 62 -9.18 22.22 9.74
N SER A 63 -10.09 21.60 8.97
CA SER A 63 -11.52 21.91 9.00
C SER A 63 -12.14 21.58 10.37
N SER A 64 -11.72 20.48 10.99
CA SER A 64 -12.18 20.09 12.33
C SER A 64 -11.72 21.07 13.39
N ALA A 65 -10.48 21.54 13.32
CA ALA A 65 -9.96 22.56 14.24
C ALA A 65 -10.70 23.89 14.10
N TRP A 66 -11.01 24.31 12.87
CA TRP A 66 -11.81 25.51 12.59
C TRP A 66 -13.24 25.38 13.14
N ASP A 67 -13.91 24.24 12.91
CA ASP A 67 -15.28 24.00 13.41
C ASP A 67 -15.33 24.05 14.95
N ILE A 68 -14.34 23.46 15.63
CA ILE A 68 -14.24 23.53 17.10
C ILE A 68 -14.06 24.98 17.57
N ALA A 69 -13.16 25.74 16.94
CA ALA A 69 -12.90 27.13 17.31
C ALA A 69 -14.15 28.02 17.09
N GLU A 70 -14.87 27.81 16.00
CA GLU A 70 -16.08 28.57 15.69
C GLU A 70 -17.21 28.25 16.68
N ARG A 71 -17.43 26.97 16.99
CA ARG A 71 -18.43 26.56 17.99
C ARG A 71 -18.18 27.14 19.38
N PHE A 72 -16.90 27.23 19.77
CA PHE A 72 -16.50 27.90 21.01
C PHE A 72 -16.78 29.41 20.95
N ARG A 73 -16.48 30.06 19.83
CA ARG A 73 -16.68 31.52 19.64
C ARG A 73 -18.15 31.91 19.65
N THR A 74 -19.03 31.10 19.07
CA THR A 74 -20.47 31.41 18.93
C THR A 74 -21.33 30.89 20.08
N GLU A 75 -20.72 30.33 21.13
CA GLU A 75 -21.44 29.68 22.25
C GLU A 75 -22.39 28.55 21.80
N ILE A 76 -22.16 27.96 20.61
CA ILE A 76 -22.91 26.82 20.06
C ILE A 76 -22.31 25.49 20.58
N LEU A 77 -21.71 25.51 21.77
CA LEU A 77 -21.46 24.31 22.56
C LEU A 77 -22.44 24.30 23.74
N PRO A 78 -23.70 23.88 23.56
CA PRO A 78 -24.63 23.68 24.67
C PRO A 78 -24.30 22.40 25.47
N ASP A 79 -23.52 21.48 24.90
CA ASP A 79 -23.21 20.17 25.47
C ASP A 79 -21.71 20.04 25.83
N PRO A 80 -21.36 19.36 26.94
CA PRO A 80 -19.98 19.12 27.36
C PRO A 80 -19.26 18.05 26.51
N GLU A 81 -19.92 17.47 25.51
CA GLU A 81 -19.40 16.35 24.73
C GLU A 81 -18.51 16.84 23.57
N ILE A 82 -17.24 16.44 23.59
CA ILE A 82 -16.25 16.80 22.57
C ILE A 82 -16.61 16.08 21.26
N PRO A 83 -16.84 16.79 20.14
CA PRO A 83 -17.19 16.14 18.87
C PRO A 83 -16.03 15.29 18.34
N ILE A 84 -16.37 14.09 17.85
CA ILE A 84 -15.43 13.14 17.25
C ILE A 84 -15.61 13.18 15.73
N TYR A 85 -14.56 13.56 15.00
CA TYR A 85 -14.55 13.58 13.54
C TYR A 85 -13.82 12.34 13.02
N ASN A 86 -14.52 11.53 12.22
CA ASN A 86 -13.95 10.37 11.54
C ASN A 86 -13.78 10.70 10.05
N PHE A 87 -12.54 10.67 9.56
CA PHE A 87 -12.26 10.76 8.14
C PHE A 87 -12.10 9.35 7.58
N CYS A 88 -13.14 8.86 6.90
CA CYS A 88 -13.21 7.49 6.39
C CYS A 88 -13.67 7.46 4.94
N THR A 89 -13.31 6.39 4.23
CA THR A 89 -13.83 6.12 2.89
C THR A 89 -15.33 5.86 2.94
N GLU A 90 -16.10 6.53 2.08
CA GLU A 90 -17.53 6.31 1.98
C GLU A 90 -17.85 4.98 1.29
N PRO A 91 -18.88 4.23 1.72
CA PRO A 91 -19.26 2.95 1.10
C PRO A 91 -19.50 3.01 -0.42
N ASN A 92 -19.96 4.16 -0.91
CA ASN A 92 -20.25 4.39 -2.34
C ASN A 92 -19.03 4.84 -3.15
N ASN A 93 -17.90 5.13 -2.48
CA ASN A 93 -16.64 5.55 -3.10
C ASN A 93 -15.47 4.69 -2.56
N CYS A 94 -15.74 3.42 -2.34
CA CYS A 94 -14.75 2.44 -1.92
C CYS A 94 -14.05 1.81 -3.12
N ILE A 95 -12.76 1.49 -2.96
CA ILE A 95 -12.03 0.66 -3.92
C ILE A 95 -11.75 -0.70 -3.28
N THR A 96 -11.82 -1.78 -4.06
CA THR A 96 -11.41 -3.11 -3.56
C THR A 96 -9.92 -3.35 -3.77
N TRP A 97 -9.34 -4.32 -3.05
CA TRP A 97 -7.97 -4.77 -3.32
C TRP A 97 -7.80 -5.33 -4.75
N GLY A 98 -8.88 -5.87 -5.34
CA GLY A 98 -8.94 -6.26 -6.74
C GLY A 98 -8.82 -5.06 -7.68
N ASP A 99 -9.60 -4.01 -7.44
CA ASP A 99 -9.55 -2.76 -8.21
C ASP A 99 -8.19 -2.09 -8.09
N PHE A 100 -7.63 -2.06 -6.88
CA PHE A 100 -6.29 -1.56 -6.61
C PHE A 100 -5.23 -2.31 -7.42
N THR A 101 -5.30 -3.65 -7.43
CA THR A 101 -4.38 -4.50 -8.19
C THR A 101 -4.50 -4.26 -9.69
N HIS A 102 -5.73 -4.25 -10.20
CA HIS A 102 -6.00 -4.00 -11.61
C HIS A 102 -5.52 -2.62 -12.06
N THR A 103 -5.83 -1.59 -11.27
CA THR A 103 -5.42 -0.20 -11.53
C THR A 103 -3.90 -0.06 -11.52
N THR A 104 -3.23 -0.68 -10.53
CA THR A 104 -1.77 -0.69 -10.43
C THR A 104 -1.12 -1.33 -11.65
N ILE A 105 -1.61 -2.49 -12.10
CA ILE A 105 -1.07 -3.18 -13.28
C ILE A 105 -1.34 -2.35 -14.54
N LYS A 106 -2.54 -1.81 -14.70
CA LYS A 106 -2.94 -1.03 -15.87
C LYS A 106 -2.06 0.21 -16.04
N PHE A 107 -1.96 1.05 -15.01
CA PHE A 107 -1.20 2.31 -15.09
C PHE A 107 0.31 2.07 -14.95
N GLY A 108 0.75 1.16 -14.10
CA GLY A 108 2.16 0.85 -13.94
C GLY A 108 2.78 0.21 -15.19
N SER A 109 2.01 -0.50 -16.02
CA SER A 109 2.52 -1.05 -17.28
C SER A 109 2.67 0.02 -18.37
N MET A 110 1.91 1.12 -18.28
CA MET A 110 2.06 2.28 -19.19
C MET A 110 3.30 3.11 -18.83
N TYR A 111 3.66 3.17 -17.55
CA TYR A 111 4.80 3.95 -17.04
C TYR A 111 5.74 3.07 -16.21
N PRO A 112 6.49 2.14 -16.85
CA PRO A 112 7.35 1.21 -16.12
C PRO A 112 8.52 1.95 -15.46
N THR A 113 8.95 1.45 -14.30
CA THR A 113 10.10 2.00 -13.60
C THR A 113 11.41 1.59 -14.28
N MET A 114 12.37 2.52 -14.35
CA MET A 114 13.73 2.26 -14.84
C MET A 114 14.49 1.25 -13.97
N LYS A 115 14.02 0.99 -12.75
CA LYS A 115 14.60 0.03 -11.81
C LYS A 115 13.92 -1.35 -11.88
N ALA A 116 13.13 -1.62 -12.92
CA ALA A 116 12.42 -2.88 -13.06
C ALA A 116 13.42 -4.02 -13.30
N ILE A 117 13.37 -5.03 -12.42
CA ILE A 117 14.11 -6.29 -12.60
C ILE A 117 13.24 -7.39 -13.21
N TRP A 118 11.91 -7.22 -13.15
CA TRP A 118 10.91 -8.10 -13.74
C TRP A 118 9.75 -7.26 -14.28
N TYR A 119 9.12 -7.73 -15.36
CA TYR A 119 7.84 -7.21 -15.85
C TYR A 119 6.79 -7.09 -14.74
N LEU A 120 6.06 -5.97 -14.70
CA LEU A 120 4.99 -5.71 -13.73
C LEU A 120 3.86 -6.72 -13.88
N CYS A 121 3.82 -7.69 -12.98
CA CYS A 121 2.63 -8.49 -12.74
C CYS A 121 2.67 -9.05 -11.32
N TYR A 122 1.58 -8.87 -10.59
CA TYR A 122 1.43 -9.45 -9.27
C TYR A 122 -0.03 -9.85 -9.07
N ALA A 123 -0.26 -10.79 -8.16
CA ALA A 123 -1.59 -11.28 -7.86
C ALA A 123 -1.90 -11.17 -6.37
N SER A 124 -3.11 -10.73 -6.06
CA SER A 124 -3.66 -10.72 -4.71
C SER A 124 -4.34 -12.06 -4.43
N ASN A 125 -3.88 -12.78 -3.41
CA ASN A 125 -4.37 -14.12 -3.06
C ASN A 125 -4.79 -14.17 -1.59
N PRO A 126 -6.06 -14.52 -1.28
CA PRO A 126 -6.50 -14.66 0.12
C PRO A 126 -5.96 -15.94 0.77
N ASN A 127 -5.67 -16.98 -0.02
CA ASN A 127 -5.20 -18.26 0.50
C ASN A 127 -3.74 -18.18 0.94
N ILE A 128 -3.52 -18.34 2.24
CA ILE A 128 -2.21 -18.29 2.88
C ILE A 128 -1.22 -19.32 2.34
N VAL A 129 -1.67 -20.54 2.04
CA VAL A 129 -0.81 -21.62 1.52
C VAL A 129 -0.34 -21.26 0.11
N LEU A 130 -1.28 -20.83 -0.74
CA LEU A 130 -0.95 -20.41 -2.11
C LEU A 130 -0.02 -19.19 -2.10
N HIS A 131 -0.22 -18.26 -1.16
CA HIS A 131 0.66 -17.11 -0.98
C HIS A 131 2.09 -17.54 -0.62
N TYR A 132 2.27 -18.44 0.36
CA TYR A 132 3.59 -18.96 0.71
C TYR A 132 4.26 -19.74 -0.42
N LEU A 133 3.50 -20.58 -1.14
CA LEU A 133 4.02 -21.25 -2.33
C LEU A 133 4.46 -20.24 -3.39
N SER A 134 3.67 -19.19 -3.62
CA SER A 134 4.01 -18.11 -4.54
C SER A 134 5.27 -17.36 -4.10
N ILE A 135 5.50 -17.16 -2.80
CA ILE A 135 6.75 -16.58 -2.29
C ILE A 135 7.93 -17.48 -2.63
N ILE A 136 7.83 -18.78 -2.36
CA ILE A 136 8.91 -19.74 -2.63
C ILE A 136 9.26 -19.73 -4.12
N PHE A 137 8.26 -19.85 -5.01
CA PHE A 137 8.50 -20.01 -6.45
C PHE A 137 8.74 -18.70 -7.21
N LEU A 138 8.14 -17.58 -6.80
CA LEU A 138 8.23 -16.31 -7.54
C LEU A 138 9.21 -15.31 -6.92
N HIS A 139 9.66 -15.52 -5.69
CA HIS A 139 10.62 -14.64 -5.03
C HIS A 139 11.92 -15.39 -4.69
N TYR A 140 11.83 -16.46 -3.90
CA TYR A 140 13.03 -17.11 -3.36
C TYR A 140 13.78 -17.94 -4.40
N ALA A 141 13.09 -18.84 -5.12
CA ALA A 141 13.71 -19.69 -6.13
C ALA A 141 14.42 -18.88 -7.25
N PRO A 142 13.80 -17.85 -7.87
CA PRO A 142 14.48 -17.00 -8.85
C PRO A 142 15.68 -16.26 -8.27
N ALA A 143 15.58 -15.76 -7.03
CA ALA A 143 16.67 -15.04 -6.37
C ALA A 143 17.89 -15.94 -6.12
N VAL A 144 17.66 -17.17 -5.67
CA VAL A 144 18.72 -18.17 -5.45
C VAL A 144 19.37 -18.56 -6.78
N VAL A 145 18.59 -18.78 -7.85
CA VAL A 145 19.14 -19.07 -9.18
C VAL A 145 20.03 -17.93 -9.67
N CYS A 146 19.58 -16.68 -9.55
CA CYS A 146 20.37 -15.50 -9.91
C CYS A 146 21.67 -15.38 -9.09
N ASP A 147 21.63 -15.69 -7.80
CA ASP A 147 22.82 -15.66 -6.94
C ASP A 147 23.80 -16.79 -7.26
N ILE A 148 23.33 -18.00 -7.59
CA ILE A 148 24.18 -19.10 -8.07
C ILE A 148 24.90 -18.68 -9.35
N ILE A 149 24.17 -18.13 -10.33
CA ILE A 149 24.75 -17.64 -11.59
C ILE A 149 25.78 -16.54 -11.31
N ALA A 150 25.47 -15.61 -10.39
CA ALA A 150 26.41 -14.55 -10.01
C ALA A 150 27.72 -15.13 -9.47
N VAL A 151 27.64 -16.10 -8.55
CA VAL A 151 28.81 -16.78 -7.99
C VAL A 151 29.62 -17.50 -9.07
N LEU A 152 28.94 -18.21 -9.99
CA LEU A 152 29.60 -18.92 -11.10
C LEU A 152 30.36 -17.99 -12.05
N ILE A 153 29.91 -16.74 -12.20
CA ILE A 153 30.58 -15.71 -13.03
C ILE A 153 31.55 -14.85 -12.18
N GLY A 154 31.85 -15.25 -10.94
CA GLY A 154 32.78 -14.55 -10.06
C GLY A 154 32.24 -13.23 -9.49
N ARG A 155 30.91 -13.01 -9.53
CA ARG A 155 30.22 -11.86 -8.92
C ARG A 155 29.72 -12.20 -7.52
N LYS A 156 29.56 -11.18 -6.69
CA LYS A 156 29.00 -11.33 -5.33
C LYS A 156 27.48 -11.57 -5.40
N PRO A 157 26.93 -12.56 -4.67
CA PRO A 157 25.49 -12.76 -4.56
C PRO A 157 24.84 -11.59 -3.80
N ARG A 158 23.65 -11.16 -4.23
CA ARG A 158 22.93 -9.99 -3.69
C ARG A 158 21.42 -10.15 -3.63
N TYR A 159 20.84 -11.10 -4.38
CA TYR A 159 19.41 -11.15 -4.64
C TYR A 159 18.63 -11.92 -3.56
N ALA A 160 19.13 -13.07 -3.10
CA ALA A 160 18.48 -13.85 -2.06
C ALA A 160 18.40 -13.08 -0.74
N CYS A 161 19.49 -12.40 -0.36
CA CYS A 161 19.51 -11.53 0.82
C CYS A 161 18.46 -10.40 0.70
N ARG A 162 18.36 -9.76 -0.47
CA ARG A 162 17.38 -8.68 -0.69
C ARG A 162 15.94 -9.18 -0.56
N HIS A 163 15.60 -10.33 -1.14
CA HIS A 163 14.26 -10.90 -1.02
C HIS A 163 13.91 -11.35 0.40
N VAL A 164 14.88 -11.79 1.19
CA VAL A 164 14.69 -12.07 2.63
C VAL A 164 14.34 -10.78 3.39
N TYR A 165 15.03 -9.66 3.14
CA TYR A 165 14.69 -8.36 3.76
C TYR A 165 13.28 -7.87 3.35
N LEU A 166 12.89 -8.06 2.09
CA LEU A 166 11.56 -7.69 1.59
C LEU A 166 10.45 -8.59 2.12
N PHE A 167 10.74 -9.87 2.35
CA PHE A 167 9.83 -10.79 3.05
C PHE A 167 9.46 -10.25 4.44
N PHE A 168 10.42 -9.77 5.22
CA PHE A 168 10.13 -9.15 6.52
C PHE A 168 9.39 -7.81 6.43
N PHE A 169 9.56 -7.05 5.34
CA PHE A 169 8.89 -5.76 5.17
C PHE A 169 7.42 -5.89 4.73
N PHE A 170 7.10 -6.89 3.88
CA PHE A 170 5.75 -7.07 3.32
C PHE A 170 4.86 -8.12 4.01
N VAL A 171 5.44 -9.05 4.77
CA VAL A 171 4.67 -10.04 5.56
C VAL A 171 3.86 -9.46 6.75
N PRO A 172 4.28 -8.37 7.45
CA PRO A 172 3.47 -7.83 8.56
C PRO A 172 2.15 -7.20 8.12
N PHE A 173 1.88 -7.04 6.82
CA PHE A 173 0.57 -6.60 6.30
C PHE A 173 -0.49 -7.72 6.28
N SER A 174 -0.11 -8.97 6.59
CA SER A 174 -1.03 -10.12 6.58
C SER A 174 -2.22 -10.11 7.57
N PRO A 175 -2.24 -9.36 8.68
CA PRO A 175 -3.42 -9.27 9.54
C PRO A 175 -4.35 -8.10 9.18
N PHE A 176 -4.00 -7.26 8.21
CA PHE A 176 -4.72 -6.01 7.91
C PHE A 176 -5.46 -6.01 6.55
N CYS A 177 -5.43 -7.14 5.82
CA CYS A 177 -6.17 -7.37 4.57
C CYS A 177 -7.12 -8.57 4.68
#